data_AF-A0A9W9L6B3-F1
#
_entry.id   AF-A0A9W9L6B3-F1
#
_cell.length_a   1.000
_cell.length_b   1.000
_cell.length_c   1.000
_cell.angle_alpha   90.00
_cell.angle_beta   90.00
_cell.angle_gamma   90.00
#
_symmetry.space_group_name_H-M   'P 1'
#
loop_
_entity.id
_entity.type
_entity.pdbx_description
1 polymer ?
#
loop_
_entity_poly.entity_id
_entity_poly.type
_entity_poly.pdbx_seq_one_letter_code
_entity_poly.pdbx_strand_id
1 'polypeptide(L)'
;MDGLLLTGRSRSVYLSVQRSYEKHCALQNLSAWPVSRQSLTSWLSSRLLGNANQKAVKPDTALADLAALRAYHIDNFLDDKLFDNKHFRRLIDGARRPNPVTKVRVRNPISRDTITTLSAGLAALPPRPSEMSANILDDLNSATACRVAFAGFIRLGEFAYKTDDLRTRSIFSATKLTRSDVRFSSSLDHAQLTLKRSKTDRRHGGVQIILAKTGDGACPVDALQKLLLLDPKGPRRPIVLLPQKAIQSQQLPLDLIY
;
A
#
# COMPACT_ATOMS: atom_id res chain seq x y z
N MET A 1 18.64 23.41 5.29
CA MET A 1 18.33 22.28 6.20
C MET A 1 17.05 21.66 5.72
N ASP A 2 17.16 20.52 5.03
CA ASP A 2 16.04 19.83 4.41
C ASP A 2 15.16 19.21 5.50
N GLY A 3 14.04 19.86 5.78
CA GLY A 3 12.97 19.26 6.56
C GLY A 3 12.56 17.95 5.89
N LEU A 4 12.67 16.85 6.63
CA LEU A 4 12.21 15.53 6.21
C LEU A 4 10.69 15.61 5.94
N LEU A 5 10.32 15.96 4.71
CA LEU A 5 8.92 15.98 4.28
C LEU A 5 8.38 14.54 4.34
N LEU A 6 7.58 14.27 5.37
CA LEU A 6 6.86 13.01 5.54
C LEU A 6 6.07 12.69 4.27
N THR A 7 6.13 11.43 3.83
CA THR A 7 5.32 10.99 2.68
C THR A 7 3.83 11.23 2.96
N GLY A 8 3.01 11.53 1.93
CA GLY A 8 1.60 11.86 2.11
C GLY A 8 0.78 10.80 2.88
N ARG A 9 1.17 9.52 2.78
CA ARG A 9 0.55 8.44 3.57
C ARG A 9 0.95 8.52 5.05
N SER A 10 2.22 8.78 5.35
CA SER A 10 2.68 9.00 6.73
C SER A 10 1.96 10.19 7.36
N ARG A 11 1.79 11.29 6.61
CA ARG A 11 1.06 12.48 7.07
C ARG A 11 -0.40 12.18 7.38
N SER A 12 -1.10 11.44 6.53
CA SER A 12 -2.49 11.05 6.77
C SER A 12 -2.66 10.17 8.01
N VAL A 13 -1.74 9.22 8.25
CA VAL A 13 -1.75 8.41 9.47
C VAL A 13 -1.50 9.28 10.69
N TYR A 14 -0.50 10.17 10.65
CA TYR A 14 -0.17 11.04 11.77
C TYR A 14 -1.32 11.98 12.12
N LEU A 15 -1.97 12.58 11.12
CA LEU A 15 -3.17 13.39 11.31
C LEU A 15 -4.31 12.59 11.96
N SER A 16 -4.50 11.33 11.58
CA SER A 16 -5.50 10.47 12.22
C SER A 16 -5.19 10.23 13.70
N VAL A 17 -3.91 10.07 14.05
CA VAL A 17 -3.48 9.90 15.44
C VAL A 17 -3.66 11.20 16.23
N GLN A 18 -3.24 12.33 15.67
CA GLN A 18 -3.40 13.66 16.27
C GLN A 18 -4.87 13.95 16.58
N ARG A 19 -5.79 13.74 15.61
CA ARG A 19 -7.23 13.90 15.83
C ARG A 19 -7.78 12.95 16.90
N SER A 20 -7.28 11.72 16.94
CA SER A 20 -7.69 10.77 17.98
C SER A 20 -7.26 11.22 19.37
N TYR A 21 -6.09 11.84 19.49
CA TYR A 21 -5.57 12.36 20.75
C TYR A 21 -6.28 13.65 21.17
N GLU A 22 -6.49 14.58 20.23
CA GLU A 22 -7.27 15.82 20.46
C GLU A 22 -8.68 15.49 20.93
N LYS A 23 -9.36 14.54 20.27
CA LYS A 23 -10.70 14.09 20.68
C LYS A 23 -10.69 13.54 22.10
N HIS A 24 -9.69 12.75 22.48
CA HIS A 24 -9.59 12.23 23.85
C HIS A 24 -9.38 13.34 24.86
N CYS A 25 -8.49 14.29 24.57
CA CYS A 25 -8.25 15.43 25.45
C CYS A 25 -9.51 16.27 25.63
N ALA A 26 -10.25 16.54 24.55
CA ALA A 26 -11.53 17.24 24.60
C ALA A 26 -12.55 16.51 25.50
N LEU A 27 -12.66 15.18 25.38
CA LEU A 27 -13.56 14.38 26.21
C LEU A 27 -13.17 14.33 27.69
N GLN A 28 -11.93 14.67 28.03
CA GLN A 28 -11.40 14.67 29.39
C GLN A 28 -11.18 16.08 29.94
N ASN A 29 -11.61 17.12 29.20
CA ASN A 29 -11.34 18.54 29.51
C ASN A 29 -9.86 18.83 29.75
N LEU A 30 -8.97 18.20 28.98
CA LEU A 30 -7.53 18.42 29.01
C LEU A 30 -7.10 19.25 27.79
N SER A 31 -6.06 20.08 27.94
CA SER A 31 -5.39 20.66 26.77
C SER A 31 -4.66 19.58 25.99
N ALA A 32 -4.86 19.55 24.68
CA ALA A 32 -4.15 18.63 23.80
C ALA A 32 -2.70 19.10 23.54
N TRP A 33 -2.49 20.40 23.38
CA TRP A 33 -1.19 20.94 22.97
C TRP A 33 -0.73 22.05 23.92
N PRO A 34 0.57 22.11 24.28
CA PRO A 34 1.58 21.06 24.11
C PRO A 34 1.19 19.79 24.90
N VAL A 35 1.58 18.62 24.39
CA VAL A 35 1.29 17.34 25.04
C VAL A 35 1.87 17.34 26.45
N SER A 36 1.01 17.07 27.43
CA SER A 36 1.40 16.95 28.83
C SER A 36 1.54 15.48 29.25
N ARG A 37 2.30 15.21 30.32
CA ARG A 37 2.43 13.85 30.87
C ARG A 37 1.06 13.26 31.24
N GLN A 38 0.17 14.07 31.81
CA GLN A 38 -1.17 13.66 32.23
C GLN A 38 -2.04 13.26 31.04
N SER A 39 -2.16 14.14 30.04
CA SER A 39 -2.97 13.89 28.85
C SER A 39 -2.44 12.70 28.04
N LEU A 40 -1.12 12.60 27.87
CA LEU A 40 -0.49 11.49 27.15
C LEU A 40 -0.66 10.15 27.87
N THR A 41 -0.48 10.12 29.19
CA THR A 41 -0.63 8.89 29.99
C THR A 41 -2.09 8.42 29.97
N SER A 42 -3.04 9.34 30.14
CA SER A 42 -4.48 9.04 30.08
C SER A 42 -4.87 8.47 28.71
N TRP A 43 -4.46 9.16 27.65
CA TRP A 43 -4.76 8.72 26.29
C TRP A 43 -4.10 7.38 25.93
N LEU A 44 -2.80 7.23 26.22
CA LEU A 44 -2.06 6.00 25.92
C LEU A 44 -2.64 4.80 26.67
N SER A 45 -3.04 4.98 27.93
CA SER A 45 -3.71 3.95 28.72
C SER A 45 -5.05 3.56 28.09
N SER A 46 -5.86 4.53 27.68
CA SER A 46 -7.13 4.27 26.98
C SER A 46 -6.92 3.54 25.66
N ARG A 47 -5.86 3.86 24.91
CA ARG A 47 -5.50 3.16 23.67
C ARG A 47 -5.08 1.71 23.93
N LEU A 48 -4.25 1.47 24.94
CA LEU A 48 -3.70 0.14 25.24
C LEU A 48 -4.71 -0.80 25.90
N LEU A 49 -5.63 -0.28 26.71
CA LEU A 49 -6.67 -1.07 27.38
C LEU A 49 -7.95 -1.16 26.56
N GLY A 50 -8.16 -0.23 25.63
CA GLY A 50 -9.45 -0.03 24.99
C GLY A 50 -10.44 0.71 25.89
N ASN A 51 -11.59 1.06 25.32
CA ASN A 51 -12.72 1.66 26.01
C ASN A 51 -14.03 1.22 25.33
N ALA A 52 -15.18 1.69 25.85
CA ALA A 52 -16.50 1.32 25.31
C ALA A 52 -16.67 1.60 23.80
N ASN A 53 -15.92 2.58 23.26
CA ASN A 53 -16.03 3.02 21.87
C ASN A 53 -14.89 2.48 20.97
N GLN A 54 -13.82 1.92 21.54
CA GLN A 54 -12.61 1.56 20.81
C GLN A 54 -11.92 0.33 21.40
N LYS A 55 -11.56 -0.62 20.55
CA LYS A 55 -10.75 -1.78 20.95
C LYS A 55 -9.33 -1.36 21.33
N ALA A 56 -8.73 -2.11 22.25
CA ALA A 56 -7.32 -2.00 22.58
C ALA A 56 -6.44 -2.08 21.33
N VAL A 57 -5.49 -1.16 21.20
CA VAL A 57 -4.50 -1.17 20.11
C VAL A 57 -3.30 -2.05 20.49
N LYS A 58 -2.63 -2.58 19.47
CA LYS A 58 -1.40 -3.35 19.69
C LYS A 58 -0.30 -2.43 20.24
N PRO A 59 0.61 -2.94 21.09
CA PRO A 59 1.75 -2.19 21.61
C PRO A 59 2.61 -1.52 20.53
N ASP A 60 2.83 -2.17 19.39
CA ASP A 60 3.59 -1.59 18.27
C ASP A 60 2.85 -0.45 17.59
N THR A 61 1.51 -0.51 17.51
CA THR A 61 0.68 0.60 17.05
C THR A 61 0.80 1.80 17.99
N ALA A 62 0.76 1.56 19.30
CA ALA A 62 0.92 2.61 20.31
C ALA A 62 2.30 3.28 20.24
N LEU A 63 3.38 2.54 19.91
CA LEU A 63 4.69 3.13 19.64
C LEU A 63 4.68 4.02 18.40
N ALA A 64 4.03 3.58 17.31
CA ALA A 64 3.89 4.38 16.10
C ALA A 64 3.04 5.64 16.35
N ASP A 65 2.03 5.53 17.21
CA ASP A 65 1.19 6.64 17.64
C ASP A 65 2.00 7.70 18.42
N LEU A 66 2.86 7.27 19.36
CA LEU A 66 3.76 8.18 20.07
C LEU A 66 4.72 8.91 19.13
N ALA A 67 5.26 8.21 18.11
CA ALA A 67 6.09 8.84 17.10
C ALA A 67 5.31 9.90 16.28
N ALA A 68 4.03 9.67 16.02
CA ALA A 68 3.16 10.63 15.32
C ALA A 68 2.89 11.91 16.15
N LEU A 69 2.69 11.77 17.46
CA LEU A 69 2.53 12.91 18.37
C LEU A 69 3.86 13.66 18.55
N ARG A 70 4.99 12.94 18.66
CA ARG A 70 6.33 13.55 18.69
C ARG A 70 6.61 14.35 17.42
N ALA A 71 6.25 13.81 16.25
CA ALA A 71 6.41 14.52 14.99
C ALA A 71 5.63 15.85 14.97
N TYR A 72 4.42 15.89 15.54
CA TYR A 72 3.70 17.17 15.69
C TYR A 72 4.49 18.19 16.51
N HIS A 73 5.09 17.77 17.63
CA HIS A 73 5.92 18.67 18.44
C HIS A 73 7.13 19.18 17.67
N ILE A 74 7.85 18.30 16.98
CA ILE A 74 9.00 18.66 16.15
C ILE A 74 8.60 19.65 15.04
N ASP A 75 7.52 19.35 14.30
CA ASP A 75 7.04 20.17 13.19
C ASP A 75 6.55 21.56 13.64
N ASN A 76 6.13 21.70 14.90
CA ASN A 76 5.64 22.95 15.48
C ASN A 76 6.62 23.60 16.48
N PHE A 77 7.89 23.16 16.49
CA PHE A 77 8.93 23.68 17.39
C PHE A 77 8.57 23.63 18.90
N LEU A 78 7.83 22.60 19.31
CA LEU A 78 7.48 22.33 20.71
C LEU A 78 8.47 21.35 21.34
N ASP A 79 8.61 21.38 22.68
CA ASP A 79 9.50 20.47 23.41
C ASP A 79 9.06 19.00 23.25
N ASP A 80 9.96 18.14 22.78
CA ASP A 80 9.69 16.73 22.51
C ASP A 80 10.33 15.77 23.54
N LYS A 81 11.03 16.30 24.55
CA LYS A 81 11.71 15.51 25.59
C LYS A 81 10.78 14.60 26.37
N LEU A 82 9.49 14.96 26.48
CA LEU A 82 8.48 14.12 27.11
C LEU A 82 8.41 12.73 26.45
N PHE A 83 8.57 12.63 25.14
CA PHE A 83 8.43 11.37 24.38
C PHE A 83 9.61 10.40 24.61
N ASP A 84 10.75 10.87 25.10
CA ASP A 84 11.90 10.04 25.46
C ASP A 84 11.79 9.42 26.87
N ASN A 85 10.70 9.73 27.59
CA ASN A 85 10.49 9.20 28.92
C ASN A 85 10.26 7.67 28.91
N LYS A 86 11.13 6.94 29.60
CA LYS A 86 11.09 5.47 29.74
C LYS A 86 9.76 4.96 30.33
N HIS A 87 8.99 5.80 31.02
CA HIS A 87 7.67 5.48 31.54
C HIS A 87 6.70 5.03 30.43
N PHE A 88 6.68 5.70 29.28
CA PHE A 88 5.77 5.33 28.19
C PHE A 88 6.14 3.98 27.57
N ARG A 89 7.44 3.67 27.45
CA ARG A 89 7.88 2.33 27.05
C ARG A 89 7.42 1.26 28.04
N ARG A 90 7.58 1.50 29.36
CA ARG A 90 7.12 0.57 30.39
C ARG A 90 5.61 0.33 30.34
N LEU A 91 4.79 1.35 30.08
CA LEU A 91 3.34 1.19 29.90
C LEU A 91 3.01 0.28 28.70
N ILE A 92 3.66 0.54 27.57
CA ILE A 92 3.48 -0.24 26.33
C ILE A 92 3.92 -1.69 26.54
N ASP A 93 5.07 -1.91 27.18
CA ASP A 93 5.59 -3.25 27.47
C ASP A 93 4.73 -3.99 28.49
N GLY A 94 4.15 -3.28 29.47
CA GLY A 94 3.16 -3.83 30.39
C GLY A 94 1.92 -4.35 29.66
N ALA A 95 1.45 -3.62 28.65
CA ALA A 95 0.31 -4.01 27.82
C ALA A 95 0.60 -5.20 26.87
N ARG A 96 1.88 -5.58 26.66
CA ARG A 96 2.25 -6.81 25.91
C ARG A 96 1.91 -8.09 26.68
N ARG A 97 1.83 -8.04 28.01
CA ARG A 97 1.58 -9.22 28.86
C ARG A 97 0.14 -9.77 28.77
N PRO A 98 -0.93 -8.95 28.90
CA PRO A 98 -2.30 -9.43 28.79
C PRO A 98 -2.75 -9.70 27.35
N ASN A 99 -2.03 -9.15 26.35
CA ASN A 99 -2.26 -9.39 24.93
C ASN A 99 -1.08 -10.18 24.35
N PRO A 100 -0.98 -11.51 24.59
CA PRO A 100 0.07 -12.31 23.97
C PRO A 100 0.01 -12.07 22.47
N VAL A 101 1.18 -11.78 21.88
CA VAL A 101 1.32 -11.50 20.44
C VAL A 101 0.61 -12.64 19.72
N THR A 102 -0.59 -12.35 19.20
CA THR A 102 -1.43 -13.34 18.51
C THR A 102 -0.53 -13.96 17.45
N LYS A 103 -0.43 -15.30 17.42
CA LYS A 103 0.45 -16.07 16.52
C LYS A 103 0.65 -15.28 15.24
N VAL A 104 1.86 -14.75 15.03
CA VAL A 104 2.18 -13.95 13.85
C VAL A 104 1.69 -14.79 12.68
N ARG A 105 0.66 -14.31 11.96
CA ARG A 105 0.09 -15.05 10.83
C ARG A 105 1.27 -15.34 9.91
N VAL A 106 1.63 -16.62 9.79
CA VAL A 106 2.68 -17.04 8.90
C VAL A 106 2.18 -16.69 7.50
N ARG A 107 2.86 -15.75 6.87
CA ARG A 107 2.58 -15.37 5.49
C ARG A 107 3.32 -16.38 4.63
N ASN A 108 2.57 -17.23 3.95
CA ASN A 108 3.17 -18.12 2.97
C ASN A 108 3.60 -17.27 1.77
N PRO A 109 4.80 -17.51 1.21
CA PRO A 109 5.21 -16.85 -0.02
C PRO A 109 4.22 -17.19 -1.13
N ILE A 110 3.88 -16.19 -1.95
CA ILE A 110 3.10 -16.41 -3.16
C ILE A 110 3.92 -17.35 -4.05
N SER A 111 3.36 -18.52 -4.37
CA SER A 111 4.02 -19.51 -5.22
C SER A 111 3.64 -19.32 -6.68
N ARG A 112 4.50 -19.81 -7.58
CA ARG A 112 4.21 -19.86 -9.02
C ARG A 112 2.90 -20.62 -9.29
N ASP A 113 2.66 -21.72 -8.58
CA ASP A 113 1.44 -22.53 -8.71
C ASP A 113 0.18 -21.75 -8.34
N THR A 114 0.29 -20.89 -7.33
CA THR A 114 -0.81 -19.99 -6.94
C THR A 114 -1.14 -19.02 -8.08
N ILE A 115 -0.12 -18.43 -8.71
CA ILE A 115 -0.29 -17.53 -9.86
C ILE A 115 -0.91 -18.26 -11.06
N THR A 116 -0.44 -19.47 -11.35
CA THR A 116 -0.97 -20.32 -12.43
C THR A 116 -2.43 -20.71 -12.17
N THR A 117 -2.77 -21.03 -10.92
CA THR A 117 -4.15 -21.41 -10.52
C THR A 117 -5.12 -20.25 -10.66
N LEU A 118 -4.77 -19.06 -10.17
CA LEU A 118 -5.56 -17.83 -10.34
C LEU A 118 -5.79 -17.49 -11.82
N SER A 119 -4.87 -17.94 -12.66
CA SER A 119 -4.82 -17.67 -14.09
C SER A 119 -5.57 -18.69 -14.94
N ALA A 120 -5.93 -19.84 -14.38
CA ALA A 120 -6.54 -20.94 -15.14
C ALA A 120 -7.92 -20.56 -15.72
N GLY A 121 -8.68 -19.72 -15.01
CA GLY A 121 -9.98 -19.22 -15.48
C GLY A 121 -9.93 -18.32 -16.73
N LEU A 122 -8.74 -17.85 -17.12
CA LEU A 122 -8.53 -16.98 -18.28
C LEU A 122 -8.04 -17.75 -19.53
N ALA A 123 -8.09 -19.07 -19.52
CA ALA A 123 -7.74 -19.89 -20.67
C ALA A 123 -8.76 -19.73 -21.83
N ALA A 124 -10.03 -19.47 -21.51
CA ALA A 124 -11.13 -19.33 -22.46
C ALA A 124 -11.49 -17.85 -22.75
N LEU A 125 -10.47 -17.00 -22.95
CA LEU A 125 -10.73 -15.61 -23.32
C LEU A 125 -11.27 -15.52 -24.76
N PRO A 126 -12.30 -14.68 -25.00
CA PRO A 126 -12.78 -14.46 -26.35
C PRO A 126 -11.66 -13.84 -27.22
N PRO A 127 -11.61 -14.20 -28.52
CA PRO A 127 -10.53 -13.78 -29.41
C PRO A 127 -10.61 -12.29 -29.80
N ARG A 128 -11.75 -11.63 -29.56
CA ARG A 128 -12.02 -10.26 -30.01
C ARG A 128 -12.41 -9.34 -28.85
N PRO A 129 -11.94 -8.08 -28.85
CA PRO A 129 -12.33 -7.08 -27.84
C PRO A 129 -13.84 -6.84 -27.75
N SER A 130 -14.56 -6.93 -28.87
CA SER A 130 -16.01 -6.68 -28.97
C SER A 130 -16.88 -7.68 -28.20
N GLU A 131 -16.31 -8.85 -27.85
CA GLU A 131 -17.00 -9.93 -27.14
C GLU A 131 -16.67 -9.92 -25.64
N MET A 132 -15.91 -8.94 -25.17
CA MET A 132 -15.49 -8.84 -23.78
C MET A 132 -16.54 -8.17 -22.92
N SER A 133 -17.06 -8.89 -21.93
CA SER A 133 -17.80 -8.25 -20.85
C SER A 133 -16.85 -7.48 -19.92
N ALA A 134 -17.37 -6.49 -19.20
CA ALA A 134 -16.59 -5.71 -18.23
C ALA A 134 -15.95 -6.61 -17.15
N ASN A 135 -16.65 -7.65 -16.70
CA ASN A 135 -16.16 -8.58 -15.68
C ASN A 135 -14.95 -9.39 -16.18
N ILE A 136 -15.02 -9.91 -17.42
CA ILE A 136 -13.91 -10.65 -18.02
C ILE A 136 -12.67 -9.76 -18.17
N LEU A 137 -12.88 -8.50 -18.52
CA LEU A 137 -11.81 -7.52 -18.64
C LEU A 137 -11.18 -7.20 -17.27
N ASP A 138 -11.97 -7.10 -16.21
CA ASP A 138 -11.48 -6.89 -14.84
C ASP A 138 -10.69 -8.10 -14.33
N ASP A 139 -11.13 -9.33 -14.64
CA ASP A 139 -10.41 -10.57 -14.31
C ASP A 139 -9.08 -10.64 -15.07
N LEU A 140 -9.07 -10.32 -16.36
CA LEU A 140 -7.85 -10.23 -17.18
C LEU A 140 -6.87 -9.18 -16.63
N ASN A 141 -7.38 -8.00 -16.27
CA ASN A 141 -6.60 -6.94 -15.64
C ASN A 141 -5.95 -7.43 -14.33
N SER A 142 -6.74 -8.06 -13.47
CA SER A 142 -6.31 -8.56 -12.16
C SER A 142 -5.24 -9.65 -12.28
N ALA A 143 -5.46 -10.64 -13.15
CA ALA A 143 -4.47 -11.70 -13.37
C ALA A 143 -3.18 -11.17 -14.01
N THR A 144 -3.29 -10.24 -14.96
CA THR A 144 -2.11 -9.59 -15.55
C THR A 144 -1.30 -8.85 -14.48
N ALA A 145 -1.97 -8.13 -13.57
CA ALA A 145 -1.31 -7.50 -12.43
C ALA A 145 -0.56 -8.49 -11.56
N CYS A 146 -1.21 -9.59 -11.17
CA CYS A 146 -0.59 -10.61 -10.33
C CYS A 146 0.65 -11.22 -10.98
N ARG A 147 0.59 -11.58 -12.27
CA ARG A 147 1.74 -12.15 -13.00
C ARG A 147 2.89 -11.16 -13.13
N VAL A 148 2.60 -9.92 -13.50
CA VAL A 148 3.63 -8.88 -13.66
C VAL A 148 4.24 -8.50 -12.32
N ALA A 149 3.43 -8.35 -11.26
CA ALA A 149 3.92 -8.07 -9.92
C ALA A 149 4.78 -9.22 -9.37
N PHE A 150 4.35 -10.47 -9.59
CA PHE A 150 5.11 -11.65 -9.18
C PHE A 150 6.44 -11.76 -9.92
N ALA A 151 6.44 -11.68 -11.26
CA ALA A 151 7.65 -11.81 -12.06
C ALA A 151 8.62 -10.63 -11.91
N GLY A 152 8.10 -9.42 -11.73
CA GLY A 152 8.90 -8.21 -11.57
C GLY A 152 9.23 -7.84 -10.12
N PHE A 153 8.78 -8.63 -9.13
CA PHE A 153 8.86 -8.32 -7.70
C PHE A 153 8.37 -6.90 -7.35
N ILE A 154 7.33 -6.45 -8.05
CA ILE A 154 6.81 -5.07 -7.96
C ILE A 154 5.80 -5.00 -6.84
N ARG A 155 5.90 -3.97 -6.00
CA ARG A 155 4.86 -3.75 -4.96
C ARG A 155 3.58 -3.31 -5.63
N LEU A 156 2.44 -3.81 -5.13
CA LEU A 156 1.13 -3.45 -5.69
C LEU A 156 0.88 -1.93 -5.76
N GLY A 157 1.42 -1.15 -4.81
CA GLY A 157 1.30 0.31 -4.80
C GLY A 157 2.10 1.06 -5.88
N GLU A 158 3.09 0.40 -6.48
CA GLU A 158 3.92 0.90 -7.59
C GLU A 158 3.24 0.63 -8.94
N PHE A 159 2.46 -0.45 -9.02
CA PHE A 159 1.77 -0.92 -10.22
C PHE A 159 0.31 -0.44 -10.31
N ALA A 160 -0.40 -0.35 -9.17
CA ALA A 160 -1.79 0.08 -9.08
C ALA A 160 -1.94 1.58 -8.78
N TYR A 161 -3.15 2.10 -8.99
CA TYR A 161 -3.48 3.50 -8.77
C TYR A 161 -4.77 3.70 -7.96
N LYS A 162 -4.92 4.88 -7.36
CA LYS A 162 -6.16 5.34 -6.76
C LYS A 162 -6.91 6.22 -7.74
N THR A 163 -8.24 6.25 -7.68
CA THR A 163 -9.05 7.18 -8.49
C THR A 163 -8.58 8.64 -8.34
N ASP A 164 -8.15 9.03 -7.14
CA ASP A 164 -7.58 10.36 -6.87
C ASP A 164 -6.29 10.64 -7.66
N ASP A 165 -5.48 9.61 -7.94
CA ASP A 165 -4.24 9.75 -8.74
C ASP A 165 -4.57 10.19 -10.17
N LEU A 166 -5.78 9.88 -10.68
CA LEU A 166 -6.22 10.27 -12.02
C LEU A 166 -6.65 11.74 -12.13
N ARG A 167 -6.84 12.45 -11.01
CA ARG A 167 -7.26 13.86 -11.01
C ARG A 167 -6.26 14.76 -11.73
N THR A 168 -4.97 14.45 -11.62
CA THR A 168 -3.90 15.21 -12.27
C THR A 168 -3.12 14.32 -13.24
N ARG A 169 -3.53 14.31 -14.51
CA ARG A 169 -2.96 13.43 -15.55
C ARG A 169 -1.45 13.63 -15.74
N SER A 170 -0.94 14.86 -15.64
CA SER A 170 0.50 15.15 -15.78
C SER A 170 1.32 14.46 -14.68
N ILE A 171 0.89 14.58 -13.42
CA ILE A 171 1.51 13.91 -12.28
C ILE A 171 1.39 12.40 -12.43
N PHE A 172 0.22 11.90 -12.85
CA PHE A 172 0.01 10.47 -13.08
C PHE A 172 1.01 9.91 -14.09
N SER A 173 1.09 10.50 -15.29
CA SER A 173 2.01 10.04 -16.33
C SER A 173 3.48 10.16 -15.95
N ALA A 174 3.84 11.10 -15.06
CA ALA A 174 5.22 11.27 -14.59
C ALA A 174 5.60 10.30 -13.44
N THR A 175 4.63 9.81 -12.66
CA THR A 175 4.92 9.10 -11.40
C THR A 175 4.39 7.66 -11.35
N LYS A 176 3.42 7.32 -12.22
CA LYS A 176 2.75 6.02 -12.25
C LYS A 176 3.06 5.28 -13.55
N LEU A 177 2.91 3.97 -13.46
CA LEU A 177 3.10 3.05 -14.57
C LEU A 177 1.99 3.23 -15.61
N THR A 178 2.38 3.53 -16.83
CA THR A 178 1.51 3.78 -17.99
C THR A 178 1.84 2.82 -19.11
N ARG A 179 0.95 2.66 -20.08
CA ARG A 179 1.14 1.70 -21.18
C ARG A 179 2.37 1.99 -22.04
N SER A 180 2.78 3.26 -22.15
CA SER A 180 4.04 3.65 -22.81
C SER A 180 5.30 3.16 -22.08
N ASP A 181 5.17 2.73 -20.82
CA ASP A 181 6.29 2.24 -20.02
C ASP A 181 6.56 0.75 -20.22
N VAL A 182 5.72 0.06 -21.02
CA VAL A 182 5.91 -1.33 -21.46
C VAL A 182 6.52 -1.32 -22.86
N ARG A 183 7.62 -2.06 -23.04
CA ARG A 183 8.22 -2.33 -24.35
C ARG A 183 8.44 -3.82 -24.50
N PHE A 184 8.04 -4.37 -25.63
CA PHE A 184 8.33 -5.76 -25.95
C PHE A 184 9.62 -5.85 -26.76
N SER A 185 10.40 -6.89 -26.52
CA SER A 185 11.48 -7.32 -27.40
C SER A 185 10.95 -7.67 -28.79
N SER A 186 11.77 -7.55 -29.82
CA SER A 186 11.40 -7.95 -31.19
C SER A 186 11.09 -9.45 -31.30
N SER A 187 11.76 -10.28 -30.52
CA SER A 187 11.57 -11.74 -30.41
C SER A 187 10.41 -12.13 -29.49
N LEU A 188 9.82 -11.18 -28.76
CA LEU A 188 8.80 -11.44 -27.73
C LEU A 188 9.25 -12.42 -26.62
N ASP A 189 10.55 -12.54 -26.38
CA ASP A 189 11.14 -13.37 -25.32
C ASP A 189 11.15 -12.66 -23.95
N HIS A 190 11.08 -11.34 -23.95
CA HIS A 190 10.90 -10.53 -22.76
C HIS A 190 10.10 -9.25 -23.02
N ALA A 191 9.56 -8.69 -21.94
CA ALA A 191 9.02 -7.35 -21.88
C ALA A 191 9.84 -6.50 -20.89
N GLN A 192 10.17 -5.28 -21.28
CA GLN A 192 10.78 -4.29 -20.43
C GLN A 192 9.70 -3.37 -19.84
N LEU A 193 9.76 -3.17 -18.53
CA LEU A 193 8.89 -2.27 -17.81
C LEU A 193 9.69 -1.14 -17.16
N THR A 194 9.30 0.11 -17.42
CA THR A 194 9.95 1.29 -16.84
C THR A 194 9.18 1.78 -15.62
N LEU A 195 9.67 1.45 -14.42
CA LEU A 195 9.11 1.96 -13.17
C LEU A 195 9.70 3.34 -12.86
N LYS A 196 8.91 4.39 -13.01
CA LYS A 196 9.36 5.79 -12.85
C LYS A 196 9.68 6.19 -11.42
N ARG A 197 9.03 5.55 -10.43
CA ARG A 197 9.18 5.92 -9.01
C ARG A 197 8.91 4.73 -8.12
N SER A 198 9.72 4.58 -7.08
CA SER A 198 9.47 3.66 -5.97
C SER A 198 9.45 4.43 -4.65
N LYS A 199 8.92 3.81 -3.58
CA LYS A 199 8.93 4.41 -2.24
C LYS A 199 10.36 4.65 -1.73
N THR A 200 11.31 3.81 -2.13
CA THR A 200 12.72 3.88 -1.69
C THR A 200 13.60 4.69 -2.64
N ASP A 201 13.10 5.02 -3.83
CA ASP A 201 13.81 5.85 -4.81
C ASP A 201 13.68 7.35 -4.46
N ARG A 202 14.63 7.82 -3.64
CA ARG A 202 14.74 9.23 -3.23
C ARG A 202 15.09 10.17 -4.38
N ARG A 203 15.73 9.67 -5.44
CA ARG A 203 16.22 10.49 -6.56
C ARG A 203 15.27 10.51 -7.75
N HIS A 204 14.22 9.68 -7.71
CA HIS A 204 13.23 9.55 -8.79
C HIS A 204 13.90 9.21 -10.13
N GLY A 205 14.98 8.43 -10.08
CA GLY A 205 15.71 7.99 -11.27
C GLY A 205 14.96 6.92 -12.05
N GLY A 206 14.01 6.24 -11.39
CA GLY A 206 13.30 5.11 -11.96
C GLY A 206 14.20 3.89 -12.16
N VAL A 207 13.59 2.79 -12.57
CA VAL A 207 14.29 1.52 -12.85
C VAL A 207 13.63 0.81 -14.01
N GLN A 208 14.44 0.12 -14.81
CA GLN A 208 13.97 -0.78 -15.85
C GLN A 208 13.93 -2.21 -15.29
N ILE A 209 12.77 -2.84 -15.40
CA ILE A 209 12.53 -4.21 -14.94
C ILE A 209 12.34 -5.08 -16.18
N ILE A 210 13.12 -6.14 -16.30
CA ILE A 210 12.99 -7.10 -17.39
C ILE A 210 12.09 -8.25 -16.93
N LEU A 211 11.02 -8.49 -17.66
CA LEU A 211 10.06 -9.55 -17.45
C LEU A 211 10.30 -10.63 -18.52
N ALA A 212 10.89 -11.75 -18.11
CA ALA A 212 11.15 -12.86 -19.02
C ALA A 212 9.85 -13.63 -19.36
N LYS A 213 9.77 -14.12 -20.61
CA LYS A 213 8.73 -15.05 -21.03
C LYS A 213 8.98 -16.41 -20.40
N THR A 214 7.93 -17.00 -19.83
CA THR A 214 8.03 -18.29 -19.14
C THR A 214 7.34 -19.44 -19.86
N GLY A 215 6.46 -19.15 -20.82
CA GLY A 215 5.76 -20.16 -21.61
C GLY A 215 4.66 -20.93 -20.87
N ASP A 216 4.28 -20.51 -19.66
CA ASP A 216 3.24 -21.16 -18.85
C ASP A 216 2.15 -20.17 -18.39
N GLY A 217 1.20 -20.65 -17.58
CA GLY A 217 0.09 -19.85 -17.07
C GLY A 217 0.49 -18.68 -16.18
N ALA A 218 1.74 -18.62 -15.71
CA ALA A 218 2.30 -17.51 -14.94
C ALA A 218 3.04 -16.47 -15.80
N CYS A 219 3.06 -16.64 -17.12
CA CYS A 219 3.84 -15.80 -18.02
C CYS A 219 3.42 -14.32 -18.00
N PRO A 220 4.31 -13.39 -17.61
CA PRO A 220 4.00 -11.96 -17.58
C PRO A 220 3.95 -11.35 -18.98
N VAL A 221 4.77 -11.84 -19.91
CA VAL A 221 4.85 -11.32 -21.30
C VAL A 221 3.56 -11.60 -22.05
N ASP A 222 3.09 -12.86 -22.04
CA ASP A 222 1.85 -13.24 -22.72
C ASP A 222 0.63 -12.55 -22.08
N ALA A 223 0.65 -12.33 -20.76
CA ALA A 223 -0.42 -11.61 -20.06
C ALA A 223 -0.50 -10.14 -20.50
N LEU A 224 0.65 -9.45 -20.56
CA LEU A 224 0.72 -8.07 -21.03
C LEU A 224 0.28 -7.94 -22.49
N GLN A 225 0.70 -8.87 -23.36
CA GLN A 225 0.27 -8.87 -24.76
C GLN A 225 -1.24 -9.04 -24.88
N LYS A 226 -1.82 -10.03 -24.20
CA LYS A 226 -3.27 -10.28 -24.20
C LYS A 226 -4.02 -9.06 -23.69
N LEU A 227 -3.61 -8.47 -22.57
CA LEU A 227 -4.28 -7.28 -22.03
C LEU A 227 -4.22 -6.10 -23.00
N LEU A 228 -3.05 -5.79 -23.57
CA LEU A 228 -2.91 -4.65 -24.47
C LEU A 228 -3.64 -4.83 -25.81
N LEU A 229 -3.78 -6.07 -26.27
CA LEU A 229 -4.55 -6.43 -27.46
C LEU A 229 -6.07 -6.35 -27.21
N LEU A 230 -6.52 -6.92 -26.09
CA LEU A 230 -7.95 -7.07 -25.78
C LEU A 230 -8.57 -5.82 -25.15
N ASP A 231 -7.75 -4.94 -24.58
CA ASP A 231 -8.16 -3.66 -24.01
C ASP A 231 -7.37 -2.50 -24.63
N PRO A 232 -7.64 -2.12 -25.88
CA PRO A 232 -6.92 -1.04 -26.54
C PRO A 232 -7.29 0.31 -25.91
N LYS A 233 -6.34 0.91 -25.20
CA LYS A 233 -6.44 2.27 -24.62
C LYS A 233 -5.14 3.03 -24.87
N GLY A 234 -5.24 4.35 -24.86
CA GLY A 234 -4.11 5.23 -25.18
C GLY A 234 -2.87 5.07 -24.28
N PRO A 235 -1.68 5.49 -24.75
CA PRO A 235 -0.39 5.20 -24.13
C PRO A 235 -0.22 5.77 -22.71
N ARG A 236 -0.90 6.89 -22.42
CA ARG A 236 -0.85 7.54 -21.10
C ARG A 236 -1.83 6.95 -20.07
N ARG A 237 -2.63 5.96 -20.48
CA ARG A 237 -3.54 5.26 -19.56
C ARG A 237 -2.75 4.30 -18.66
N PRO A 238 -3.27 3.98 -17.47
CA PRO A 238 -2.71 2.93 -16.63
C PRO A 238 -2.57 1.62 -17.41
N ILE A 239 -1.55 0.81 -17.09
CA ILE A 239 -1.41 -0.54 -17.66
C ILE A 239 -2.54 -1.43 -17.17
N VAL A 240 -2.74 -1.48 -15.85
CA VAL A 240 -3.85 -2.23 -15.24
C VAL A 240 -4.81 -1.29 -14.51
N LEU A 241 -6.11 -1.51 -14.72
CA LEU A 241 -7.21 -0.83 -14.04
C LEU A 241 -7.56 -1.49 -12.71
N LEU A 242 -6.65 -1.45 -11.74
CA LEU A 242 -6.95 -1.89 -10.37
C LEU A 242 -7.13 -0.67 -9.47
N PRO A 243 -8.37 -0.17 -9.26
CA PRO A 243 -8.60 0.82 -8.22
C PRO A 243 -8.32 0.17 -6.86
N GLN A 244 -7.43 0.75 -6.05
CA GLN A 244 -7.03 0.20 -4.75
C GLN A 244 -8.18 -0.15 -3.78
N LYS A 245 -9.38 0.42 -3.98
CA LYS A 245 -10.58 0.09 -3.19
C LYS A 245 -11.21 -1.27 -3.55
N ALA A 246 -11.15 -1.71 -4.82
CA ALA A 246 -11.69 -3.00 -5.24
C ALA A 246 -10.91 -4.19 -4.64
N ILE A 247 -9.64 -3.95 -4.34
CA ILE A 247 -8.69 -4.89 -3.72
C ILE A 247 -9.06 -5.18 -2.25
N GLN A 248 -9.82 -4.31 -1.60
CA GLN A 248 -10.31 -4.53 -0.23
C GLN A 248 -11.68 -5.22 -0.17
N SER A 249 -12.43 -5.25 -1.27
CA SER A 249 -13.81 -5.75 -1.32
C SER A 249 -13.98 -7.06 -2.11
N GLN A 250 -13.07 -7.39 -3.02
CA GLN A 250 -13.03 -8.73 -3.60
C GLN A 250 -12.19 -9.64 -2.71
N GLN A 251 -12.76 -10.79 -2.35
CA GLN A 251 -12.04 -11.95 -1.80
C GLN A 251 -11.08 -12.53 -2.85
N LEU A 252 -10.12 -11.73 -3.35
CA LEU A 252 -8.84 -12.27 -3.74
C LEU A 252 -8.27 -12.90 -2.46
N PRO A 253 -7.76 -14.15 -2.50
CA PRO A 253 -7.22 -14.78 -1.32
C PRO A 253 -6.28 -13.78 -0.66
N LEU A 254 -6.54 -13.49 0.62
CA LEU A 254 -5.88 -12.48 1.45
C LEU A 254 -4.35 -12.68 1.59
N ASP A 255 -3.78 -13.58 0.79
CA ASP A 255 -2.38 -13.94 0.65
C ASP A 255 -1.70 -13.20 -0.52
N LEU A 256 -2.43 -12.45 -1.36
CA LEU A 256 -1.88 -11.75 -2.54
C LEU A 256 -1.67 -10.24 -2.37
N ILE A 257 -2.07 -9.67 -1.24
CA ILE A 257 -2.02 -8.22 -1.03
C ILE A 257 -1.21 -7.94 0.22
N TYR A 258 0.11 -7.84 0.10
CA TYR A 258 0.98 -6.91 0.87
C TYR A 258 2.37 -6.81 0.24
#